data_AF-A0A6P1F2C3-F1
#
_entry.id   AF-A0A6P1F2C3-F1
#
_cell.length_a   1.000
_cell.length_b   1.000
_cell.length_c   1.000
_cell.angle_alpha   90.00
_cell.angle_beta   90.00
_cell.angle_gamma   90.00
#
_symmetry.space_group_name_H-M   'P 1'
#
loop_
_entity.id
_entity.type
_entity.pdbx_description
1 polymer ?
#
loop_
_entity_poly.entity_id
_entity_poly.type
_entity_poly.pdbx_seq_one_letter_code
_entity_poly.pdbx_strand_id
1 'polypeptide(L)'
;MSSVCARQRPGRRLIPRSTARAATGRVAPIIDADTGRATPEQVSLIVAFERNYYEENTSASVEQLLAGVRNTLTLPGVWVPGGFPVQEDGTDHADALIAFLTPAPAADGMLAAIESLHQQVWAAAPVLTVETVTDDGETYQALRCPVCARLVSDGGELRAVDVSTRWSRAEPDAENRQMDVSAGDHDYGSTLYYLHWTGEAHAVVPPEGWSESWL
;
A
#
# COMPACT_ATOMS: atom_id res chain seq x y z
N MET A 1 31.00 -42.96 81.38
CA MET A 1 31.06 -42.44 79.99
C MET A 1 30.24 -43.39 79.13
N SER A 2 28.92 -43.22 79.10
CA SER A 2 28.13 -42.51 78.05
C SER A 2 28.21 -43.23 76.69
N SER A 3 27.21 -44.05 76.35
CA SER A 3 26.00 -43.74 75.54
C SER A 3 26.21 -44.12 74.06
N VAL A 4 25.84 -45.34 73.64
CA VAL A 4 24.57 -45.79 73.02
C VAL A 4 24.24 -45.15 71.66
N CYS A 5 24.11 -46.04 70.68
CA CYS A 5 23.70 -45.86 69.28
C CYS A 5 22.15 -45.89 69.14
N ALA A 6 21.55 -44.93 68.41
CA ALA A 6 20.20 -45.00 67.80
C ALA A 6 20.04 -43.83 66.79
N ARG A 7 19.89 -44.08 65.47
CA ARG A 7 18.64 -44.16 64.66
C ARG A 7 17.68 -42.97 64.79
N GLN A 8 17.36 -42.30 63.66
CA GLN A 8 16.07 -42.29 62.92
C GLN A 8 15.76 -40.95 62.20
N ARG A 9 15.39 -41.03 60.91
CA ARG A 9 14.74 -39.97 60.07
C ARG A 9 13.23 -39.89 60.41
N PRO A 10 12.42 -38.86 60.02
CA PRO A 10 11.92 -38.76 58.62
C PRO A 10 11.51 -37.34 58.12
N GLY A 11 11.31 -37.21 56.80
CA GLY A 11 10.67 -36.02 56.17
C GLY A 11 10.67 -36.07 54.64
N ARG A 12 9.78 -36.88 54.04
CA ARG A 12 9.46 -36.93 52.60
C ARG A 12 8.60 -35.73 52.18
N ARG A 13 8.77 -35.23 50.95
CA ARG A 13 7.68 -35.19 49.93
C ARG A 13 8.23 -34.98 48.52
N LEU A 14 7.76 -35.85 47.63
CA LEU A 14 7.92 -35.85 46.17
C LEU A 14 6.90 -34.88 45.55
N ILE A 15 7.29 -34.16 44.50
CA ILE A 15 6.37 -33.66 43.46
C ILE A 15 7.01 -33.97 42.09
N PRO A 16 6.30 -34.67 41.18
CA PRO A 16 6.83 -35.10 39.90
C PRO A 16 6.82 -33.95 38.88
N ARG A 17 7.92 -33.75 38.14
CA ARG A 17 7.91 -32.93 36.92
C ARG A 17 7.30 -33.74 35.78
N SER A 18 6.01 -33.45 35.58
CA SER A 18 5.31 -33.29 34.29
C SER A 18 5.96 -33.96 33.07
N THR A 19 5.27 -34.98 32.58
CA THR A 19 5.35 -35.51 31.22
C THR A 19 5.10 -34.39 30.21
N ALA A 20 6.15 -34.00 29.47
CA ALA A 20 5.99 -33.14 28.31
C ALA A 20 5.22 -33.89 27.22
N ARG A 21 4.01 -33.41 27.05
CA ARG A 21 3.00 -33.69 26.04
C ARG A 21 3.59 -33.63 24.62
N ALA A 22 3.22 -34.60 23.79
CA ALA A 22 3.36 -34.52 22.35
C ALA A 22 2.66 -33.25 21.82
N ALA A 23 3.41 -32.39 21.15
CA ALA A 23 2.88 -31.31 20.33
C ALA A 23 3.19 -31.65 18.87
N THR A 24 2.22 -32.28 18.23
CA THR A 24 1.82 -32.10 16.83
C THR A 24 2.83 -31.37 15.94
N GLY A 25 3.65 -32.14 15.23
CA GLY A 25 4.42 -31.65 14.09
C GLY A 25 3.47 -31.29 12.94
N ARG A 26 3.08 -30.02 12.87
CA ARG A 26 2.67 -29.36 11.63
C ARG A 26 3.11 -27.90 11.70
N VAL A 27 4.33 -27.66 11.26
CA VAL A 27 4.70 -26.44 10.54
C VAL A 27 5.53 -26.94 9.37
N ALA A 28 4.91 -27.08 8.21
CA ALA A 28 5.68 -27.13 6.97
C ALA A 28 6.47 -25.81 6.90
N PRO A 29 7.77 -25.84 6.54
CA PRO A 29 8.55 -24.63 6.44
C PRO A 29 7.86 -23.68 5.45
N ILE A 30 7.66 -22.44 5.88
CA ILE A 30 7.29 -21.33 5.01
C ILE A 30 8.46 -21.17 4.04
N ILE A 31 8.26 -21.53 2.77
CA ILE A 31 9.25 -21.36 1.71
C ILE A 31 9.32 -19.85 1.41
N ASP A 32 10.32 -19.20 1.96
CA ASP A 32 10.73 -17.82 1.63
C ASP A 32 11.55 -17.86 0.33
N ALA A 33 10.88 -18.07 -0.80
CA ALA A 33 11.50 -18.13 -2.13
C ALA A 33 10.98 -17.02 -3.05
N ASP A 34 10.81 -15.79 -2.55
CA ASP A 34 10.38 -14.58 -3.29
C ASP A 34 9.07 -14.68 -4.09
N THR A 35 8.64 -15.79 -4.68
CA THR A 35 7.46 -16.05 -5.55
C THR A 35 6.96 -14.95 -6.53
N GLY A 36 7.58 -13.79 -6.62
CA GLY A 36 7.01 -12.64 -7.30
C GLY A 36 5.58 -12.35 -6.83
N ARG A 37 4.65 -12.27 -7.79
CA ARG A 37 3.21 -12.12 -7.56
C ARG A 37 2.43 -13.43 -7.66
N ALA A 38 3.09 -14.58 -7.85
CA ALA A 38 2.39 -15.85 -8.04
C ALA A 38 1.68 -16.32 -6.76
N THR A 39 0.46 -16.83 -6.92
CA THR A 39 -0.25 -17.51 -5.83
C THR A 39 0.33 -18.90 -5.57
N PRO A 40 0.06 -19.54 -4.41
CA PRO A 40 0.49 -20.91 -4.13
C PRO A 40 0.02 -21.93 -5.19
N GLU A 41 -1.17 -21.74 -5.77
CA GLU A 41 -1.72 -22.57 -6.84
C GLU A 41 -0.92 -22.39 -8.14
N GLN A 42 -0.58 -21.15 -8.49
CA GLN A 42 0.26 -20.84 -9.66
C GLN A 42 1.68 -21.41 -9.50
N VAL A 43 2.27 -21.29 -8.31
CA VAL A 43 3.57 -21.92 -8.00
C VAL A 43 3.47 -23.45 -8.14
N SER A 44 2.38 -24.05 -7.66
CA SER A 44 2.15 -25.49 -7.79
C SER A 44 2.01 -25.91 -9.25
N LEU A 45 1.35 -25.10 -10.08
CA LEU A 45 1.22 -25.33 -11.52
C LEU A 45 2.59 -25.30 -12.23
N ILE A 46 3.44 -24.34 -11.90
CA ILE A 46 4.81 -24.26 -12.45
C ILE A 46 5.61 -25.50 -12.06
N VAL A 47 5.61 -25.86 -10.78
CA VAL A 47 6.35 -27.04 -10.28
C VAL A 47 5.85 -28.33 -10.93
N ALA A 48 4.53 -28.47 -11.09
CA ALA A 48 3.94 -29.64 -11.75
C ALA A 48 4.36 -29.71 -13.22
N PHE A 49 4.36 -28.58 -13.94
CA PHE A 49 4.81 -28.51 -15.32
C PHE A 49 6.28 -28.92 -15.44
N GLU A 50 7.16 -28.29 -14.64
CA GLU A 50 8.60 -28.57 -14.65
C GLU A 50 8.94 -30.05 -14.44
N ARG A 51 8.25 -30.70 -13.49
CA ARG A 51 8.44 -32.13 -13.19
C ARG A 51 7.90 -33.07 -14.26
N ASN A 52 6.83 -32.68 -14.94
CA ASN A 52 6.20 -33.50 -15.97
C ASN A 52 6.91 -33.36 -17.32
N TYR A 53 7.47 -32.19 -17.60
CA TYR A 53 8.07 -31.87 -18.89
C TYR A 53 9.57 -32.20 -18.94
N TYR A 54 10.30 -32.00 -17.85
CA TYR A 54 11.74 -32.24 -17.77
C TYR A 54 12.05 -33.42 -16.84
N GLU A 55 12.54 -34.52 -17.41
CA GLU A 55 12.86 -35.74 -16.63
C GLU A 55 13.88 -35.48 -15.51
N GLU A 56 14.86 -34.60 -15.77
CA GLU A 56 15.89 -34.18 -14.80
C GLU A 56 15.32 -33.49 -13.55
N ASN A 57 14.11 -32.94 -13.66
CA ASN A 57 13.44 -32.19 -12.60
C ASN A 57 12.57 -33.07 -11.69
N THR A 58 12.41 -34.37 -11.99
CA THR A 58 11.53 -35.29 -11.25
C THR A 58 11.83 -35.32 -9.74
N SER A 59 13.12 -35.29 -9.37
CA SER A 59 13.58 -35.32 -7.97
C SER A 59 14.08 -33.97 -7.44
N ALA A 60 14.01 -32.90 -8.24
CA ALA A 60 14.46 -31.58 -7.83
C ALA A 60 13.56 -30.99 -6.73
N SER A 61 14.16 -30.22 -5.82
CA SER A 61 13.42 -29.48 -4.81
C SER A 61 12.60 -28.37 -5.47
N VAL A 62 11.54 -27.92 -4.80
CA VAL A 62 10.70 -26.81 -5.31
C VAL A 62 11.55 -25.55 -5.50
N GLU A 63 12.45 -25.26 -4.55
CA GLU A 63 13.34 -24.11 -4.61
C GLU A 63 14.30 -24.18 -5.81
N GLN A 64 14.84 -25.36 -6.12
CA GLN A 64 15.71 -25.56 -7.28
C GLN A 64 14.97 -25.34 -8.60
N LEU A 65 13.73 -25.84 -8.70
CA LEU A 65 12.89 -25.66 -9.88
C LEU A 65 12.58 -24.19 -10.12
N LEU A 66 12.10 -23.51 -9.08
CA LEU A 66 11.76 -22.09 -9.14
C LEU A 66 12.98 -21.20 -9.39
N ALA A 67 14.15 -21.53 -8.83
CA ALA A 67 15.40 -20.84 -9.14
C ALA A 67 15.83 -21.06 -10.59
N GLY A 68 15.68 -22.28 -11.11
CA GLY A 68 15.91 -22.60 -12.52
C GLY A 68 15.07 -21.71 -13.44
N VAL A 69 13.77 -21.67 -13.20
CA VAL A 69 12.81 -20.83 -13.94
C VAL A 69 13.22 -19.36 -13.92
N ARG A 70 13.61 -18.79 -12.77
CA ARG A 70 14.07 -17.39 -12.68
C ARG A 70 15.36 -17.11 -13.44
N ASN A 71 16.26 -18.08 -13.48
CA ASN A 71 17.56 -17.93 -14.13
C ASN A 71 17.47 -18.07 -15.65
N THR A 72 16.44 -18.74 -16.16
CA THR A 72 16.28 -19.04 -17.58
C THR A 72 15.21 -18.20 -18.25
N LEU A 73 14.13 -17.85 -17.57
CA LEU A 73 12.99 -17.16 -18.16
C LEU A 73 12.96 -15.67 -17.81
N THR A 74 12.48 -14.86 -18.75
CA THR A 74 12.23 -13.42 -18.56
C THR A 74 10.77 -13.06 -18.83
N LEU A 75 10.35 -11.90 -18.31
CA LEU A 75 9.03 -11.37 -18.63
C LEU A 75 8.88 -11.10 -20.14
N PRO A 76 7.65 -11.21 -20.69
CA PRO A 76 7.37 -10.86 -22.08
C PRO A 76 7.91 -9.47 -22.44
N GLY A 77 8.56 -9.36 -23.60
CA GLY A 77 9.16 -8.10 -24.08
C GLY A 77 10.44 -7.65 -23.36
N VAL A 78 10.85 -8.31 -22.27
CA VAL A 78 12.10 -8.01 -21.56
C VAL A 78 13.24 -8.85 -22.12
N TRP A 79 14.20 -8.18 -22.76
CA TRP A 79 15.41 -8.82 -23.27
C TRP A 79 16.54 -8.75 -22.25
N VAL A 80 16.96 -9.91 -21.75
CA VAL A 80 18.17 -10.09 -20.93
C VAL A 80 19.08 -11.09 -21.64
N PRO A 81 20.39 -10.82 -21.80
CA PRO A 81 21.32 -11.78 -22.40
C PRO A 81 21.25 -13.14 -21.69
N GLY A 82 20.91 -14.20 -22.43
CA GLY A 82 20.79 -15.56 -21.91
C GLY A 82 19.41 -15.95 -21.34
N GLY A 83 18.45 -14.99 -21.28
CA GLY A 83 17.07 -15.25 -20.86
C GLY A 83 16.14 -15.54 -22.05
N PHE A 84 15.17 -16.43 -21.83
CA PHE A 84 14.11 -16.76 -22.78
C PHE A 84 12.81 -16.09 -22.34
N PRO A 85 12.21 -15.20 -23.15
CA PRO A 85 10.95 -14.56 -22.77
C PRO A 85 9.84 -15.60 -22.70
N VAL A 86 9.01 -15.52 -21.64
CA VAL A 86 7.78 -16.30 -21.56
C VAL A 86 6.87 -15.94 -22.73
N GLN A 87 6.30 -16.95 -23.39
CA GLN A 87 5.35 -16.76 -24.46
C GLN A 87 3.94 -16.51 -23.89
N GLU A 88 3.33 -15.38 -24.24
CA GLU A 88 1.94 -15.06 -23.88
C GLU A 88 0.97 -15.84 -24.80
N ASP A 89 0.79 -17.13 -24.50
CA ASP A 89 -0.07 -18.02 -25.28
C ASP A 89 -1.50 -18.15 -24.71
N GLY A 90 -1.81 -17.44 -23.62
CA GLY A 90 -3.11 -17.44 -22.96
C GLY A 90 -3.38 -18.68 -22.10
N THR A 91 -2.34 -19.48 -21.79
CA THR A 91 -2.47 -20.62 -20.88
C THR A 91 -2.29 -20.21 -19.42
N ASP A 92 -2.97 -20.93 -18.52
CA ASP A 92 -2.80 -20.75 -17.06
C ASP A 92 -1.33 -20.90 -16.62
N HIS A 93 -0.54 -21.70 -17.36
CA HIS A 93 0.87 -21.90 -17.08
C HIS A 93 1.71 -20.67 -17.46
N ALA A 94 1.46 -20.07 -18.63
CA ALA A 94 2.08 -18.81 -19.02
C ALA A 94 1.72 -17.69 -18.03
N ASP A 95 0.45 -17.58 -17.63
CA ASP A 95 0.00 -16.62 -16.62
C ASP A 95 0.70 -16.84 -15.26
N ALA A 96 0.86 -18.11 -14.85
CA ALA A 96 1.58 -18.44 -13.63
C ALA A 96 3.07 -18.05 -13.72
N LEU A 97 3.74 -18.33 -14.83
CA LEU A 97 5.14 -17.94 -15.05
C LEU A 97 5.31 -16.42 -15.03
N ILE A 98 4.41 -15.67 -15.68
CA ILE A 98 4.43 -14.20 -15.68
C ILE A 98 4.23 -13.67 -14.25
N ALA A 99 3.26 -14.21 -13.51
CA ALA A 99 3.03 -13.81 -12.13
C ALA A 99 4.25 -14.11 -11.25
N PHE A 100 4.90 -15.26 -11.44
CA PHE A 100 6.08 -15.67 -10.66
C PHE A 100 7.32 -14.83 -10.96
N LEU A 101 7.54 -14.46 -12.22
CA LEU A 101 8.66 -13.63 -12.65
C LEU A 101 8.42 -12.13 -12.39
N THR A 102 7.16 -11.71 -12.24
CA THR A 102 6.82 -10.33 -11.92
C THR A 102 7.22 -10.05 -10.47
N PRO A 103 8.14 -9.11 -10.20
CA PRO A 103 8.53 -8.80 -8.84
C PRO A 103 7.32 -8.47 -7.97
N ALA A 104 7.32 -9.00 -6.75
CA ALA A 104 6.43 -8.50 -5.72
C ALA A 104 6.72 -7.00 -5.56
N PRO A 105 5.69 -6.14 -5.54
CA PRO A 105 5.93 -4.73 -5.28
C PRO A 105 6.52 -4.60 -3.88
N ALA A 106 7.76 -4.10 -3.79
CA ALA A 106 8.36 -3.74 -2.51
C ALA A 106 7.57 -2.58 -1.91
N ALA A 107 7.45 -2.55 -0.58
CA ALA A 107 6.73 -1.50 0.14
C ALA A 107 7.20 -0.10 -0.29
N ASP A 108 8.52 0.09 -0.46
CA ASP A 108 9.10 1.35 -0.94
C ASP A 108 8.62 1.74 -2.34
N GLY A 109 8.45 0.77 -3.25
CA GLY A 109 7.92 1.00 -4.59
C GLY A 109 6.44 1.37 -4.58
N MET A 110 5.65 0.80 -3.65
CA MET A 110 4.25 1.20 -3.45
C MET A 110 4.14 2.61 -2.88
N LEU A 111 5.00 2.98 -1.92
CA LEU A 111 5.04 4.33 -1.36
C LEU A 111 5.38 5.36 -2.43
N ALA A 112 6.41 5.09 -3.25
CA ALA A 112 6.76 5.96 -4.38
C ALA A 112 5.61 6.09 -5.41
N ALA A 113 4.86 5.00 -5.67
CA ALA A 113 3.71 5.04 -6.56
C ALA A 113 2.56 5.87 -5.98
N ILE A 114 2.29 5.78 -4.68
CA ILE A 114 1.29 6.60 -3.98
C ILE A 114 1.67 8.09 -4.07
N GLU A 115 2.92 8.44 -3.76
CA GLU A 115 3.42 9.82 -3.86
C GLU A 115 3.31 10.36 -5.29
N SER A 116 3.67 9.56 -6.29
CA SER A 116 3.53 9.95 -7.70
C SER A 116 2.07 10.16 -8.10
N LEU A 117 1.17 9.27 -7.65
CA LEU A 117 -0.25 9.42 -7.91
C LEU A 117 -0.81 10.69 -7.26
N HIS A 118 -0.39 11.00 -6.04
CA HIS A 118 -0.76 12.22 -5.34
C HIS A 118 -0.37 13.48 -6.14
N GLN A 119 0.86 13.53 -6.66
CA GLN A 119 1.31 14.63 -7.51
C GLN A 119 0.51 14.73 -8.82
N GLN A 120 0.15 13.58 -9.43
CA GLN A 120 -0.65 13.56 -10.65
C GLN A 120 -2.07 14.08 -10.41
N VAL A 121 -2.70 13.73 -9.27
CA VAL A 121 -4.01 14.27 -8.91
C VAL A 121 -3.95 15.78 -8.75
N TRP A 122 -2.98 16.30 -8.01
CA TRP A 122 -2.79 17.76 -7.86
C TRP A 122 -2.58 18.45 -9.21
N ALA A 123 -1.74 17.89 -10.07
CA ALA A 123 -1.45 18.47 -11.39
C ALA A 123 -2.64 18.42 -12.36
N ALA A 124 -3.51 17.41 -12.24
CA ALA A 124 -4.69 17.25 -13.08
C ALA A 124 -5.90 18.07 -12.59
N ALA A 125 -5.95 18.42 -11.30
CA ALA A 125 -7.02 19.19 -10.71
C ALA A 125 -7.04 20.63 -11.27
N PRO A 126 -8.17 21.11 -11.81
CA PRO A 126 -8.29 22.48 -12.30
C PRO A 126 -8.04 23.55 -11.23
N VAL A 127 -7.32 24.60 -11.60
CA VAL A 127 -7.02 25.74 -10.72
C VAL A 127 -8.27 26.61 -10.55
N LEU A 128 -8.60 26.96 -9.30
CA LEU A 128 -9.65 27.94 -9.00
C LEU A 128 -9.30 29.30 -9.62
N THR A 129 -10.29 29.94 -10.24
CA THR A 129 -10.09 31.25 -10.88
C THR A 129 -10.47 32.35 -9.91
N VAL A 130 -9.59 33.34 -9.75
CA VAL A 130 -9.87 34.55 -8.97
C VAL A 130 -10.72 35.49 -9.83
N GLU A 131 -11.87 35.92 -9.31
CA GLU A 131 -12.79 36.82 -10.00
C GLU A 131 -13.21 37.98 -9.10
N THR A 132 -13.24 39.18 -9.66
CA THR A 132 -13.82 40.36 -9.01
C THR A 132 -15.34 40.35 -9.18
N VAL A 133 -16.08 40.24 -8.09
CA VAL A 133 -17.54 40.23 -8.07
C VAL A 133 -18.04 41.52 -7.43
N THR A 134 -19.07 42.13 -8.02
CA THR A 134 -19.81 43.24 -7.40
C THR A 134 -21.21 42.75 -7.09
N ASP A 135 -21.54 42.68 -5.81
CA ASP A 135 -22.85 42.26 -5.31
C ASP A 135 -23.34 43.23 -4.24
N ASP A 136 -24.61 43.62 -4.31
CA ASP A 136 -25.24 44.61 -3.41
C ASP A 136 -24.43 45.91 -3.16
N GLY A 137 -23.61 46.33 -4.13
CA GLY A 137 -22.78 47.54 -4.06
C GLY A 137 -21.42 47.35 -3.41
N GLU A 138 -21.10 46.15 -2.91
CA GLU A 138 -19.77 45.78 -2.44
C GLU A 138 -19.01 45.03 -3.53
N THR A 139 -17.71 45.33 -3.66
CA THR A 139 -16.83 44.66 -4.63
C THR A 139 -15.79 43.86 -3.88
N TYR A 140 -15.73 42.55 -4.12
CA TYR A 140 -14.82 41.63 -3.46
C TYR A 140 -14.19 40.64 -4.45
N GLN A 141 -13.09 40.01 -4.03
CA GLN A 141 -12.49 38.90 -4.77
C GLN A 141 -13.17 37.59 -4.33
N ALA A 142 -13.57 36.79 -5.29
CA ALA A 142 -14.17 35.48 -5.08
C ALA A 142 -13.40 34.41 -5.87
N LEU A 143 -13.50 33.16 -5.43
CA LEU A 143 -12.99 32.01 -6.16
C LEU A 143 -14.11 31.37 -6.98
N ARG A 144 -13.87 31.17 -8.27
CA ARG A 144 -14.77 30.42 -9.17
C ARG A 144 -14.21 29.03 -9.44
N CYS A 145 -15.07 28.03 -9.29
CA CYS A 145 -14.75 26.66 -9.68
C CYS A 145 -14.84 26.52 -11.20
N PRO A 146 -13.76 26.11 -11.90
CA PRO A 146 -13.77 25.98 -13.35
C PRO A 146 -14.60 24.79 -13.85
N VAL A 147 -14.94 23.83 -12.98
CA VAL A 147 -15.71 22.64 -13.34
C VAL A 147 -17.20 22.93 -13.43
N CYS A 148 -17.79 23.58 -12.41
CA CYS A 148 -19.22 23.90 -12.38
C CYS A 148 -19.55 25.37 -12.63
N ALA A 149 -18.53 26.21 -12.83
CA ALA A 149 -18.63 27.65 -13.02
C ALA A 149 -19.34 28.39 -11.87
N ARG A 150 -19.51 27.79 -10.69
CA ARG A 150 -20.08 28.47 -9.50
C ARG A 150 -18.98 29.12 -8.66
N LEU A 151 -19.33 30.21 -7.98
CA LEU A 151 -18.48 30.77 -6.93
C LEU A 151 -18.45 29.78 -5.76
N VAL A 152 -17.28 29.65 -5.16
CA VAL A 152 -17.07 28.79 -3.98
C VAL A 152 -17.90 29.28 -2.79
N SER A 153 -18.09 30.60 -2.67
CA SER A 153 -18.92 31.26 -1.64
C SER A 153 -20.42 31.05 -1.82
N ASP A 154 -20.88 30.68 -3.03
CA ASP A 154 -22.31 30.70 -3.39
C ASP A 154 -22.95 29.32 -3.18
N GLY A 155 -23.13 28.94 -1.91
CA GLY A 155 -23.85 27.73 -1.52
C GLY A 155 -23.09 26.42 -1.79
N GLY A 156 -21.77 26.51 -2.01
CA GLY A 156 -20.86 25.37 -2.02
C GLY A 156 -20.02 25.30 -0.75
N GLU A 157 -19.35 24.17 -0.55
CA GLU A 157 -18.31 24.02 0.47
C GLU A 157 -16.97 23.80 -0.22
N LEU A 158 -15.90 24.41 0.29
CA LEU A 158 -14.54 24.05 -0.07
C LEU A 158 -13.91 23.22 1.05
N ARG A 159 -13.29 22.10 0.68
CA ARG A 159 -12.67 21.16 1.62
C ARG A 159 -11.23 20.89 1.21
N ALA A 160 -10.30 20.88 2.16
CA ALA A 160 -8.97 20.31 1.95
C ALA A 160 -9.07 18.79 2.15
N VAL A 161 -8.58 18.01 1.18
CA VAL A 161 -8.50 16.55 1.29
C VAL A 161 -7.06 16.15 1.62
N ASP A 162 -6.85 15.48 2.74
CA ASP A 162 -5.52 15.04 3.17
C ASP A 162 -5.12 13.68 2.55
N VAL A 163 -3.88 13.24 2.79
CA VAL A 163 -3.38 11.92 2.35
C VAL A 163 -4.13 10.73 2.96
N SER A 164 -4.89 10.94 4.03
CA SER A 164 -5.79 9.96 4.63
C SER A 164 -7.21 10.03 4.04
N THR A 165 -7.40 10.81 2.98
CA THR A 165 -8.69 11.07 2.30
C THR A 165 -9.75 11.74 3.19
N ARG A 166 -9.34 12.36 4.30
CA ARG A 166 -10.25 13.08 5.20
C ARG A 166 -10.53 14.47 4.67
N TRP A 167 -11.73 14.98 4.94
CA TRP A 167 -12.20 16.27 4.44
C TRP A 167 -12.22 17.30 5.57
N SER A 168 -11.32 18.27 5.50
CA SER A 168 -11.28 19.41 6.42
C SER A 168 -11.90 20.63 5.76
N ARG A 169 -12.51 21.54 6.53
CA ARG A 169 -13.09 22.77 5.95
C ARG A 169 -11.95 23.66 5.48
N ALA A 170 -12.07 24.24 4.29
CA ALA A 170 -11.10 25.18 3.75
C ALA A 170 -11.81 26.45 3.32
N GLU A 171 -11.28 27.61 3.71
CA GLU A 171 -11.84 28.90 3.36
C GLU A 171 -10.71 29.86 2.92
N PRO A 172 -10.92 30.67 1.88
CA PRO A 172 -10.02 31.78 1.58
C PRO A 172 -9.93 32.74 2.77
N ASP A 173 -8.74 33.26 3.05
CA ASP A 173 -8.55 34.37 3.97
C ASP A 173 -9.23 35.65 3.45
N ALA A 174 -9.34 36.67 4.30
CA ALA A 174 -9.98 37.93 3.95
C ALA A 174 -9.28 38.64 2.77
N GLU A 175 -7.96 38.45 2.64
CA GLU A 175 -7.13 39.02 1.59
C GLU A 175 -7.14 38.23 0.27
N ASN A 176 -7.76 37.04 0.23
CA ASN A 176 -7.74 36.10 -0.91
C ASN A 176 -6.31 35.82 -1.41
N ARG A 177 -5.43 35.42 -0.49
CA ARG A 177 -4.04 35.03 -0.73
C ARG A 177 -3.64 33.78 0.02
N GLN A 178 -4.46 33.31 0.93
CA GLN A 178 -4.22 32.13 1.72
C GLN A 178 -5.48 31.27 1.80
N MET A 179 -5.28 29.97 1.95
CA MET A 179 -6.33 29.04 2.30
C MET A 179 -6.20 28.66 3.78
N ASP A 180 -7.21 29.02 4.57
CA ASP A 180 -7.33 28.67 5.97
C ASP A 180 -8.10 27.37 6.11
N VAL A 181 -7.40 26.33 6.58
CA VAL A 181 -7.96 24.99 6.76
C VAL A 181 -8.31 24.80 8.23
N SER A 182 -9.60 24.66 8.52
CA SER A 182 -10.13 24.49 9.87
C SER A 182 -10.81 23.12 10.04
N ALA A 183 -10.64 22.53 11.23
CA ALA A 183 -11.18 21.23 11.66
C ALA A 183 -10.36 19.96 11.29
N GLY A 184 -9.03 19.98 11.46
CA GLY A 184 -8.21 18.79 11.60
C GLY A 184 -7.27 18.94 12.80
N ASP A 185 -6.90 17.86 13.52
CA ASP A 185 -5.79 17.99 14.48
C ASP A 185 -4.56 18.49 13.70
N HIS A 186 -3.81 19.42 14.28
CA HIS A 186 -2.64 20.09 13.66
C HIS A 186 -1.50 19.15 13.22
N ASP A 187 -1.62 17.84 13.46
CA ASP A 187 -0.59 16.83 13.21
C ASP A 187 -0.70 16.15 11.83
N TYR A 188 -1.62 16.58 10.96
CA TYR A 188 -1.89 15.86 9.72
C TYR A 188 -1.39 16.57 8.46
N GLY A 189 -0.83 15.75 7.57
CA GLY A 189 0.05 16.16 6.48
C GLY A 189 -0.58 16.95 5.34
N SER A 190 0.27 17.29 4.39
CA SER A 190 0.02 18.12 3.21
C SER A 190 -1.32 17.79 2.51
N THR A 191 -2.05 18.84 2.14
CA THR A 191 -3.25 18.73 1.30
C THR A 191 -2.93 18.02 -0.03
N LEU A 192 -3.72 17.01 -0.36
CA LEU A 192 -3.64 16.24 -1.59
C LEU A 192 -4.29 16.96 -2.77
N TYR A 193 -5.43 17.59 -2.52
CA TYR A 193 -6.17 18.49 -3.41
C TYR A 193 -7.29 19.16 -2.62
N TYR A 194 -7.94 20.16 -3.21
CA TYR A 194 -9.14 20.79 -2.67
C TYR A 194 -10.38 20.27 -3.36
N LEU A 195 -11.47 20.14 -2.62
CA LEU A 195 -12.74 19.64 -3.11
C LEU A 195 -13.79 20.73 -2.97
N HIS A 196 -14.32 21.19 -4.10
CA HIS A 196 -15.50 22.04 -4.13
C HIS A 196 -16.75 21.16 -4.20
N TRP A 197 -17.59 21.20 -3.18
CA TRP A 197 -18.81 20.40 -3.05
C TRP A 197 -20.05 21.27 -3.26
N THR A 198 -20.86 20.91 -4.25
CA THR A 198 -22.15 21.57 -4.53
C THR A 198 -23.31 20.56 -4.63
N GLY A 199 -23.14 19.39 -4.01
CA GLY A 199 -23.94 18.18 -4.24
C GLY A 199 -23.22 17.16 -5.16
N GLU A 200 -22.24 17.62 -5.93
CA GLU A 200 -21.26 16.84 -6.66
C GLU A 200 -19.84 17.32 -6.27
N ALA A 201 -18.88 16.41 -6.22
CA ALA A 201 -17.50 16.69 -5.84
C ALA A 201 -16.66 17.09 -7.05
N HIS A 202 -16.04 18.27 -7.00
CA HIS A 202 -15.05 18.70 -7.99
C HIS A 202 -13.68 18.85 -7.32
N ALA A 203 -12.72 18.02 -7.75
CA ALA A 203 -11.33 18.24 -7.38
C ALA A 203 -10.82 19.52 -8.06
N VAL A 204 -10.20 20.39 -7.27
CA VAL A 204 -9.66 21.69 -7.64
C VAL A 204 -8.40 21.97 -6.83
N VAL A 205 -7.62 22.98 -7.24
CA VAL A 205 -6.48 23.49 -6.46
C VAL A 205 -6.55 25.01 -6.34
N PRO A 206 -5.95 25.61 -5.29
CA PRO A 206 -5.93 27.05 -5.12
C PRO A 206 -5.16 27.74 -6.25
N PRO A 207 -5.37 29.05 -6.45
CA PRO A 207 -4.57 29.82 -7.40
C PRO A 207 -3.07 29.77 -7.06
N GLU A 208 -2.23 29.89 -8.09
CA GLU A 208 -0.79 29.89 -7.92
C GLU A 208 -0.32 31.00 -6.96
N GLY A 209 0.63 30.67 -6.08
CA GLY A 209 1.19 31.61 -5.11
C GLY A 209 0.38 31.78 -3.82
N TRP A 210 -0.77 31.11 -3.69
CA TRP A 210 -1.52 31.07 -2.44
C TRP A 210 -0.82 30.18 -1.41
N SER A 211 -0.76 30.66 -0.16
CA SER A 211 -0.31 29.86 0.98
C SER A 211 -1.45 29.02 1.57
N GLU A 212 -1.09 28.04 2.38
CA GLU A 212 -2.02 27.23 3.16
C GLU A 212 -1.66 27.34 4.65
N SER A 213 -2.66 27.53 5.51
CA SER A 213 -2.50 27.51 6.97
C SER A 213 -3.52 26.58 7.61
N TRP A 214 -3.04 25.70 8.48
CA TRP A 214 -3.86 24.79 9.28
C TRP A 214 -4.12 25.42 10.65
N LEU A 215 -5.40 25.71 10.94
CA LEU A 215 -5.87 26.44 12.13
C LEU A 215 -6.60 25.54 13.14
#